data_AF-A0A3D3LCI1-F1
#
_entry.id   AF-A0A3D3LCI1-F1
#
_cell.length_a   1.000
_cell.length_b   1.000
_cell.length_c   1.000
_cell.angle_alpha   90.00
_cell.angle_beta   90.00
_cell.angle_gamma   90.00
#
_symmetry.space_group_name_H-M   'P 1'
#
loop_
_entity.id
_entity.type
_entity.pdbx_description
1 polymer ?
#
loop_
_entity_poly.entity_id
_entity_poly.type
_entity_poly.pdbx_seq_one_letter_code
_entity_poly.pdbx_strand_id
1 'polypeptide(L)'
;DYLAKFETGTIEAFRKTYFNQLALSAESGLYDCLAHPDLVKNYHPDSWCFAIIKNTVAGALDRIAKTGVSMEINTSGLNKSYSEMNPGNEMLRMMAERGIPVVLGSDAHRANRVGEHFITALNNLADAGYEEVGYFQKRQRVSLKISEVISSIRRAADANL
;
A
#
# COMPACT_ATOMS: atom_id res chain seq x y z
N ASP A 1 -8.51 -19.40 -8.85
CA ASP A 1 -9.32 -18.60 -9.79
C ASP A 1 -8.58 -17.43 -10.41
N TYR A 2 -7.96 -16.52 -9.65
CA TYR A 2 -7.24 -15.36 -10.24
C TYR A 2 -6.02 -15.74 -11.09
N LEU A 3 -5.10 -16.54 -10.56
CA LEU A 3 -3.90 -16.98 -11.29
C LEU A 3 -4.26 -17.72 -12.59
N ALA A 4 -5.18 -18.68 -12.50
CA ALA A 4 -5.64 -19.44 -13.66
C ALA A 4 -6.21 -18.55 -14.79
N LYS A 5 -6.73 -17.36 -14.45
CA LYS A 5 -7.31 -16.43 -15.43
C LYS A 5 -6.31 -15.41 -15.99
N PHE A 6 -5.37 -14.94 -15.16
CA PHE A 6 -4.54 -13.78 -15.50
C PHE A 6 -3.05 -14.09 -15.63
N GLU A 7 -2.59 -15.23 -15.11
CA GLU A 7 -1.21 -15.67 -15.27
C GLU A 7 -1.03 -16.38 -16.61
N THR A 8 -1.17 -15.61 -17.69
CA THR A 8 -0.95 -16.09 -19.06
C THR A 8 0.36 -15.50 -19.60
N GLY A 9 1.22 -16.33 -20.18
CA GLY A 9 2.51 -15.89 -20.70
C GLY A 9 3.62 -15.89 -19.64
N THR A 10 4.35 -14.78 -19.50
CA THR A 10 5.48 -14.68 -18.55
C THR A 10 5.04 -14.10 -17.19
N ILE A 11 5.77 -14.45 -16.12
CA ILE A 11 5.57 -13.87 -14.78
C ILE A 11 5.65 -12.34 -14.81
N GLU A 12 6.53 -11.79 -15.65
CA GLU A 12 6.63 -10.34 -15.85
C GLU A 12 5.36 -9.75 -16.49
N ALA A 13 4.82 -10.38 -17.53
CA ALA A 13 3.57 -9.95 -18.17
C ALA A 13 2.38 -10.01 -17.19
N PHE A 14 2.34 -11.03 -16.33
CA PHE A 14 1.37 -11.13 -15.25
C PHE A 14 1.48 -9.95 -14.26
N ARG A 15 2.69 -9.62 -13.80
CA ARG A 15 2.94 -8.47 -12.91
C ARG A 15 2.57 -7.14 -13.58
N LYS A 16 2.90 -6.97 -14.86
CA LYS A 16 2.50 -5.79 -15.64
C LYS A 16 0.98 -5.66 -15.73
N THR A 17 0.29 -6.77 -15.94
CA THR A 17 -1.17 -6.82 -15.97
C THR A 17 -1.77 -6.38 -14.63
N TYR A 18 -1.21 -6.85 -13.51
CA TYR A 18 -1.63 -6.44 -12.17
C TYR A 18 -1.54 -4.91 -11.97
N PHE A 19 -0.40 -4.29 -12.27
CA PHE A 19 -0.25 -2.83 -12.10
C PHE A 19 -1.11 -2.03 -13.09
N ASN A 20 -1.33 -2.54 -14.30
CA ASN A 20 -2.29 -1.93 -15.22
C ASN A 20 -3.72 -1.96 -14.68
N GLN A 21 -4.15 -3.09 -14.09
CA GLN A 21 -5.46 -3.21 -13.46
C GLN A 21 -5.60 -2.35 -12.20
N LEU A 22 -4.51 -2.16 -11.45
CA LEU A 22 -4.48 -1.24 -10.32
C LEU A 22 -4.77 0.20 -10.79
N ALA A 23 -4.13 0.65 -11.88
CA ALA A 23 -4.39 1.96 -12.45
C ALA A 23 -5.81 2.09 -13.02
N LEU A 24 -6.33 1.07 -13.71
CA LEU A 24 -7.72 1.04 -14.19
C LEU A 24 -8.73 1.11 -13.03
N SER A 25 -8.41 0.48 -11.89
CA SER A 25 -9.23 0.57 -10.68
C SER A 25 -9.30 1.99 -10.15
N ALA A 26 -8.17 2.71 -10.11
CA ALA A 26 -8.16 4.14 -9.74
C ALA A 26 -9.01 4.98 -10.70
N GLU A 27 -8.83 4.79 -12.00
CA GLU A 27 -9.51 5.56 -13.05
C GLU A 27 -11.03 5.31 -13.10
N SER A 28 -11.49 4.19 -12.54
CA SER A 28 -12.93 3.89 -12.46
C SER A 28 -13.73 4.89 -11.61
N GLY A 29 -13.08 5.58 -10.67
CA GLY A 29 -13.76 6.46 -9.71
C GLY A 29 -14.64 5.75 -8.68
N LEU A 30 -14.57 4.42 -8.59
CA LEU A 30 -15.44 3.63 -7.72
C LEU A 30 -14.96 3.58 -6.26
N TYR A 31 -13.66 3.73 -6.04
CA TYR A 31 -12.99 3.47 -4.77
C TYR A 31 -12.41 4.73 -4.14
N ASP A 32 -12.44 4.77 -2.81
CA ASP A 32 -11.78 5.83 -2.04
C ASP A 32 -10.28 5.49 -1.81
N CYS A 33 -9.96 4.19 -1.79
CA CYS A 33 -8.61 3.68 -1.60
C CYS A 33 -8.36 2.37 -2.37
N LEU A 34 -7.13 2.19 -2.86
CA LEU A 34 -6.64 0.93 -3.41
C LEU A 34 -5.77 0.18 -2.38
N ALA A 35 -6.16 -1.06 -2.05
CA ALA A 35 -5.50 -1.88 -1.04
C ALA A 35 -4.23 -2.58 -1.57
N HIS A 36 -3.27 -2.84 -0.67
CA HIS A 36 -2.07 -3.67 -0.85
C HIS A 36 -1.51 -3.64 -2.29
N PRO A 37 -0.96 -2.50 -2.74
CA PRO A 37 -0.80 -2.17 -4.16
C PRO A 37 0.29 -2.94 -4.91
N ASP A 38 1.10 -3.75 -4.24
CA ASP A 38 2.08 -4.66 -4.85
C ASP A 38 1.91 -6.11 -4.37
N LEU A 39 0.69 -6.50 -3.93
CA LEU A 39 0.36 -7.86 -3.45
C LEU A 39 0.88 -8.96 -4.39
N VAL A 40 0.94 -8.67 -5.70
CA VAL A 40 1.43 -9.55 -6.75
C VAL A 40 2.80 -10.16 -6.50
N LYS A 41 3.64 -9.53 -5.67
CA LYS A 41 4.95 -10.07 -5.28
C LYS A 41 4.86 -11.42 -4.56
N ASN A 42 3.73 -11.73 -3.94
CA ASN A 42 3.53 -12.99 -3.21
C ASN A 42 3.22 -14.21 -4.08
N TYR A 43 2.85 -14.04 -5.37
CA TYR A 43 2.52 -15.18 -6.22
C TYR A 43 3.75 -15.92 -6.76
N HIS A 44 4.88 -15.21 -6.90
CA HIS A 44 6.19 -15.76 -7.29
C HIS A 44 7.30 -15.03 -6.53
N PRO A 45 7.40 -15.21 -5.20
CA PRO A 45 8.24 -14.38 -4.35
C PRO A 45 9.74 -14.52 -4.69
N ASP A 46 10.19 -15.73 -5.03
CA ASP A 46 11.60 -16.01 -5.35
C ASP A 46 12.09 -15.29 -6.62
N SER A 47 11.17 -14.89 -7.49
CA SER A 47 11.49 -14.15 -8.72
C SER A 47 11.16 -12.66 -8.61
N TRP A 48 10.75 -12.16 -7.44
CA TRP A 48 10.39 -10.76 -7.27
C TRP A 48 11.65 -9.89 -7.36
N CYS A 49 11.64 -8.98 -8.33
CA CYS A 49 12.67 -7.97 -8.50
C CYS A 49 11.99 -6.67 -8.93
N PHE A 50 11.92 -5.70 -8.01
CA PHE A 50 11.22 -4.45 -8.26
C PHE A 50 11.81 -3.69 -9.47
N ALA A 51 13.14 -3.73 -9.64
CA ALA A 51 13.83 -3.05 -10.74
C ALA A 51 13.30 -3.44 -12.14
N ILE A 52 12.91 -4.70 -12.34
CA ILE A 52 12.38 -5.20 -13.62
C ILE A 52 11.01 -4.55 -13.93
N ILE A 53 10.18 -4.36 -12.91
CA ILE A 53 8.81 -3.86 -13.05
C ILE A 53 8.68 -2.36 -12.75
N LYS A 54 9.76 -1.69 -12.33
CA LYS A 54 9.79 -0.29 -11.88
C LYS A 54 9.16 0.67 -12.89
N ASN A 55 9.47 0.55 -14.17
CA ASN A 55 8.90 1.41 -15.21
C ASN A 55 7.38 1.20 -15.37
N THR A 56 6.91 -0.03 -15.20
CA THR A 56 5.47 -0.34 -15.23
C THR A 56 4.77 0.25 -14.01
N VAL A 57 5.39 0.12 -12.83
CA VAL A 57 4.90 0.74 -11.60
C VAL A 57 4.85 2.26 -11.74
N ALA A 58 5.91 2.89 -12.24
CA ALA A 58 5.95 4.33 -12.47
C ALA A 58 4.79 4.81 -13.35
N GLY A 59 4.57 4.17 -14.51
CA GLY A 59 3.45 4.52 -15.40
C GLY A 59 2.07 4.27 -14.78
N ALA A 60 1.91 3.24 -13.95
CA ALA A 60 0.68 3.01 -13.20
C ALA A 60 0.46 4.11 -12.14
N LEU A 61 1.49 4.47 -11.38
CA LEU A 61 1.41 5.52 -10.37
C LEU A 61 1.15 6.90 -10.98
N ASP A 62 1.73 7.22 -12.15
CA ASP A 62 1.44 8.46 -12.88
C ASP A 62 -0.03 8.59 -13.27
N ARG A 63 -0.68 7.46 -13.58
CA ARG A 63 -2.12 7.40 -13.84
C ARG A 63 -2.93 7.55 -12.56
N ILE A 64 -2.57 6.80 -11.52
CA ILE A 64 -3.25 6.80 -10.22
C ILE A 64 -3.23 8.21 -9.59
N ALA A 65 -2.09 8.90 -9.64
CA ALA A 65 -1.93 10.24 -9.08
C ALA A 65 -2.94 11.26 -9.63
N LYS A 66 -3.35 11.11 -10.91
CA LYS A 66 -4.34 12.01 -11.55
C LYS A 66 -5.76 11.83 -11.03
N THR A 67 -6.03 10.74 -10.31
CA THR A 67 -7.39 10.40 -9.84
C THR A 67 -7.68 10.94 -8.43
N GLY A 68 -6.63 11.25 -7.65
CA GLY A 68 -6.76 11.66 -6.25
C GLY A 68 -7.18 10.54 -5.28
N VAL A 69 -7.31 9.29 -5.76
CA VAL A 69 -7.58 8.11 -4.92
C VAL A 69 -6.43 7.89 -3.92
N SER A 70 -6.76 7.41 -2.72
CA SER A 70 -5.72 7.01 -1.79
C SER A 70 -5.16 5.62 -2.14
N MET A 71 -3.97 5.31 -1.66
CA MET A 71 -3.41 3.96 -1.68
C MET A 71 -3.07 3.51 -0.27
N GLU A 72 -3.15 2.21 -0.01
CA GLU A 72 -2.87 1.63 1.30
C GLU A 72 -1.38 1.34 1.48
N ILE A 73 -0.82 1.63 2.67
CA ILE A 73 0.29 0.88 3.24
C ILE A 73 -0.26 -0.19 4.19
N ASN A 74 -0.05 -1.46 3.83
CA ASN A 74 -0.60 -2.62 4.49
C ASN A 74 0.49 -3.37 5.27
N THR A 75 0.30 -3.49 6.58
CA THR A 75 1.30 -4.11 7.47
C THR A 75 1.27 -5.63 7.44
N SER A 76 0.18 -6.25 6.95
CA SER A 76 0.08 -7.70 6.89
C SER A 76 1.07 -8.34 5.92
N GLY A 77 1.65 -7.56 4.99
CA GLY A 77 2.69 -8.01 4.06
C GLY A 77 3.89 -8.66 4.77
N LEU A 78 4.20 -8.23 6.00
CA LEU A 78 5.24 -8.85 6.84
C LEU A 78 4.95 -10.32 7.17
N ASN A 79 3.69 -10.74 7.11
CA ASN A 79 3.23 -12.09 7.40
C ASN A 79 2.95 -12.92 6.13
N LYS A 80 3.34 -12.43 4.94
CA LYS A 80 3.12 -13.12 3.65
C LYS A 80 4.43 -13.75 3.14
N SER A 81 4.33 -14.49 2.03
CA SER A 81 5.44 -15.23 1.43
C SER A 81 6.62 -14.35 1.04
N TYR A 82 6.37 -13.12 0.60
CA TYR A 82 7.39 -12.08 0.48
C TYR A 82 7.25 -11.11 1.66
N SER A 83 8.05 -11.32 2.71
CA SER A 83 7.93 -10.62 3.99
C SER A 83 8.40 -9.16 3.89
N GLU A 84 7.50 -8.30 3.42
CA GLU A 84 7.64 -6.85 3.29
C GLU A 84 6.23 -6.25 3.32
N MET A 85 6.06 -5.06 3.90
CA MET A 85 4.79 -4.32 3.79
C MET A 85 4.38 -4.11 2.33
N ASN A 86 3.09 -3.86 2.09
CA ASN A 86 2.56 -3.55 0.76
C ASN A 86 2.09 -2.09 0.70
N PRO A 87 2.71 -1.19 -0.07
CA PRO A 87 3.85 -1.43 -0.95
C PRO A 87 5.17 -1.56 -0.20
N GLY A 88 6.16 -2.14 -0.89
CA GLY A 88 7.55 -2.03 -0.50
C GLY A 88 8.09 -0.60 -0.53
N ASN A 89 9.20 -0.35 0.15
CA ASN A 89 9.71 1.00 0.41
C ASN A 89 10.03 1.81 -0.86
N GLU A 90 10.47 1.15 -1.95
CA GLU A 90 10.77 1.84 -3.20
C GLU A 90 9.51 2.36 -3.90
N MET A 91 8.47 1.54 -4.00
CA MET A 91 7.17 1.98 -4.53
C MET A 91 6.53 3.02 -3.61
N LEU A 92 6.70 2.90 -2.29
CA LEU A 92 6.19 3.88 -1.34
C LEU A 92 6.79 5.28 -1.55
N ARG A 93 8.10 5.38 -1.79
CA ARG A 93 8.77 6.63 -2.19
C ARG A 93 8.24 7.17 -3.51
N MET A 94 8.09 6.31 -4.52
CA MET A 94 7.53 6.71 -5.82
C MET A 94 6.10 7.25 -5.71
N MET A 95 5.30 6.74 -4.77
CA MET A 95 3.99 7.28 -4.46
C MET A 95 4.06 8.66 -3.80
N ALA A 96 4.97 8.85 -2.84
CA ALA A 96 5.19 10.12 -2.15
C ALA A 96 5.62 11.23 -3.12
N GLU A 97 6.57 10.93 -4.02
CA GLU A 97 7.03 11.83 -5.09
C GLU A 97 5.90 12.35 -5.99
N ARG A 98 4.82 11.57 -6.09
CA ARG A 98 3.63 11.88 -6.92
C ARG A 98 2.49 12.51 -6.11
N GLY A 99 2.67 12.71 -4.81
CA GLY A 99 1.63 13.22 -3.92
C GLY A 99 0.41 12.31 -3.81
N ILE A 100 0.57 10.99 -4.00
CA ILE A 100 -0.53 10.04 -3.88
C ILE A 100 -0.92 9.93 -2.40
N PRO A 101 -2.16 10.24 -2.00
CA PRO A 101 -2.57 10.16 -0.61
C PRO A 101 -2.50 8.72 -0.08
N VAL A 102 -2.12 8.56 1.18
CA VAL A 102 -1.89 7.23 1.77
C VAL A 102 -2.82 6.96 2.95
N VAL A 103 -3.28 5.73 3.09
CA VAL A 103 -3.98 5.24 4.29
C VAL A 103 -3.26 4.02 4.87
N LEU A 104 -3.54 3.72 6.13
CA LEU A 104 -2.89 2.65 6.88
C LEU A 104 -3.87 1.50 7.17
N GLY A 105 -3.45 0.25 6.93
CA GLY A 105 -4.26 -0.94 7.22
C GLY A 105 -3.42 -2.12 7.72
N SER A 106 -3.98 -2.92 8.64
CA SER A 106 -3.30 -4.14 9.14
C SER A 106 -3.80 -5.44 8.54
N ASP A 107 -4.90 -5.39 7.76
CA ASP A 107 -5.57 -6.57 7.19
C ASP A 107 -5.75 -7.70 8.24
N ALA A 108 -6.18 -7.29 9.43
CA ALA A 108 -6.31 -8.15 10.59
C ALA A 108 -7.47 -9.11 10.43
N HIS A 109 -7.15 -10.40 10.30
CA HIS A 109 -8.11 -11.49 10.35
C HIS A 109 -8.27 -12.10 11.75
N ARG A 110 -7.62 -11.50 12.76
CA ARG A 110 -7.69 -11.87 14.18
C ARG A 110 -7.61 -10.61 15.03
N ALA A 111 -8.34 -10.56 16.15
CA ALA A 111 -8.44 -9.36 16.99
C ALA A 111 -7.07 -8.84 17.47
N ASN A 112 -6.16 -9.73 17.82
CA ASN A 112 -4.82 -9.36 18.29
C ASN A 112 -3.91 -8.74 17.22
N ARG A 113 -4.31 -8.75 15.94
CA ARG A 113 -3.56 -8.15 14.83
C ARG A 113 -4.07 -6.78 14.41
N VAL A 114 -5.09 -6.25 15.10
CA VAL A 114 -5.57 -4.88 14.87
C VAL A 114 -4.45 -3.90 15.23
N GLY A 115 -4.07 -3.04 14.29
CA GLY A 115 -3.00 -2.07 14.50
C GLY A 115 -1.57 -2.65 14.51
N GLU A 116 -1.42 -3.94 14.18
CA GLU A 116 -0.12 -4.62 14.17
C GLU A 116 0.88 -3.88 13.24
N HIS A 117 2.06 -3.57 13.77
CA HIS A 117 3.13 -2.82 13.10
C HIS A 117 2.80 -1.40 12.61
N PHE A 118 1.75 -0.75 13.14
CA PHE A 118 1.38 0.61 12.72
C PHE A 118 2.49 1.64 12.92
N ILE A 119 3.21 1.62 14.05
CA ILE A 119 4.34 2.54 14.28
C ILE A 119 5.42 2.36 13.21
N THR A 120 5.75 1.12 12.86
CA THR A 120 6.72 0.83 11.79
C THR A 120 6.25 1.37 10.45
N ALA A 121 4.98 1.17 10.10
CA ALA A 121 4.42 1.68 8.85
C ALA A 121 4.43 3.21 8.79
N LEU A 122 4.07 3.88 9.90
CA LEU A 122 4.10 5.34 10.01
C LEU A 122 5.52 5.91 9.88
N ASN A 123 6.53 5.23 10.43
CA ASN A 123 7.93 5.61 10.21
C ASN A 123 8.34 5.42 8.75
N ASN A 124 7.96 4.31 8.12
CA ASN A 124 8.25 4.08 6.69
C ASN A 124 7.58 5.15 5.79
N LEU A 125 6.38 5.61 6.16
CA LEU A 125 5.72 6.73 5.48
C LEU A 125 6.54 8.03 5.63
N ALA A 126 6.95 8.36 6.85
CA ALA A 126 7.77 9.55 7.10
C ALA A 126 9.10 9.49 6.34
N ASP A 127 9.80 8.36 6.37
CA ASP A 127 11.05 8.12 5.65
C ASP A 127 10.87 8.19 4.11
N ALA A 128 9.68 7.86 3.62
CA ALA A 128 9.34 7.97 2.20
C ALA A 128 8.99 9.40 1.76
N GLY A 129 8.81 10.33 2.71
CA GLY A 129 8.49 11.74 2.44
C GLY A 129 7.03 12.14 2.71
N TYR A 130 6.25 11.30 3.38
CA TYR A 130 4.91 11.69 3.83
C TYR A 130 4.94 12.46 5.14
N GLU A 131 4.12 13.50 5.25
CA GLU A 131 3.87 14.21 6.52
C GLU A 131 2.54 13.80 7.18
N GLU A 132 1.61 13.29 6.36
CA GLU A 132 0.24 12.96 6.75
C GLU A 132 -0.14 11.55 6.33
N VAL A 133 -1.05 10.94 7.10
CA VAL A 133 -1.76 9.71 6.77
C VAL A 133 -3.25 9.96 6.85
N GLY A 134 -4.00 9.39 5.91
CA GLY A 134 -5.44 9.53 5.81
C GLY A 134 -6.22 8.38 6.44
N TYR A 135 -7.46 8.67 6.82
CA TYR A 135 -8.54 7.70 6.95
C TYR A 135 -9.79 8.26 6.29
N PHE A 136 -10.84 7.44 6.17
CA PHE A 136 -12.10 7.87 5.56
C PHE A 136 -13.24 7.85 6.55
N GLN A 137 -14.05 8.90 6.53
CA GLN A 137 -15.33 8.99 7.22
C GLN A 137 -16.39 9.41 6.22
N LYS A 138 -17.45 8.61 6.05
CA LYS A 138 -18.51 8.87 5.05
C LYS A 138 -17.95 9.16 3.65
N ARG A 139 -16.94 8.37 3.23
CA ARG A 139 -16.20 8.51 1.96
C ARG A 139 -15.44 9.84 1.78
N GLN A 140 -15.28 10.62 2.84
CA GLN A 140 -14.45 11.82 2.84
C GLN A 140 -13.12 11.51 3.53
N ARG A 141 -12.02 11.87 2.88
CA ARG A 141 -10.68 11.69 3.43
C ARG A 141 -10.44 12.70 4.55
N VAL A 142 -10.00 12.21 5.70
CA VAL A 142 -9.50 13.02 6.81
C VAL A 142 -8.01 12.73 6.96
N SER A 143 -7.19 13.76 6.87
CA SER A 143 -5.74 13.67 7.06
C SER A 143 -5.35 13.92 8.52
N LEU A 144 -4.35 13.21 8.99
CA LEU A 144 -3.72 13.40 10.29
C LEU A 144 -2.21 13.47 10.12
N LYS A 145 -1.53 14.33 10.89
CA LYS A 145 -0.06 14.35 10.92
C LYS A 145 0.48 13.04 11.46
N ILE A 146 1.44 12.46 10.77
CA ILE A 146 2.05 11.18 11.17
C ILE A 146 2.61 11.25 12.60
N SER A 147 3.26 12.37 12.96
CA SER A 147 3.82 12.59 14.29
C SER A 147 2.77 12.59 15.40
N GLU A 148 1.58 13.12 15.14
CA GLU A 148 0.46 13.14 16.09
C GLU A 148 -0.14 11.74 16.26
N VAL A 149 -0.27 10.99 15.17
CA VAL A 149 -0.75 9.60 15.19
C VAL A 149 0.21 8.70 15.98
N ILE A 150 1.52 8.78 15.71
CA ILE A 150 2.55 8.04 16.46
C ILE A 150 2.46 8.35 17.95
N SER A 151 2.36 9.64 18.30
CA SER A 151 2.26 10.09 19.70
C SER A 151 0.99 9.54 20.37
N SER A 152 -0.13 9.50 19.64
CA SER A 152 -1.40 8.97 20.14
C SER A 152 -1.33 7.46 20.40
N ILE A 153 -0.73 6.69 19.49
CA ILE A 153 -0.59 5.25 19.64
C ILE A 153 0.30 4.90 20.85
N ARG A 154 1.43 5.62 21.03
CA ARG A 154 2.32 5.41 22.17
C ARG A 154 1.61 5.64 23.50
N ARG A 155 0.89 6.76 23.64
CA ARG A 155 0.10 7.04 24.86
C ARG A 155 -0.93 5.96 25.15
N ALA A 156 -1.60 5.43 24.12
CA ALA A 156 -2.58 4.37 24.29
C ALA A 156 -1.93 3.04 24.72
N ALA A 157 -0.71 2.74 24.27
CA ALA A 157 0.04 1.58 24.75
C ALA A 157 0.44 1.73 26.22
N ASP A 158 0.94 2.91 26.61
CA ASP A 158 1.36 3.20 27.98
C ASP A 158 0.19 3.16 28.98
N ALA A 159 -1.01 3.56 28.56
CA ALA A 159 -2.22 3.54 29.41
C ALA A 159 -2.82 2.13 29.60
N ASN A 160 -2.40 1.14 28.80
CA ASN A 160 -2.84 -0.25 28.90
C ASN A 160 -1.82 -1.16 29.61
N LEU A 161 -0.74 -0.58 30.13
CA LEU A 161 0.26 -1.21 31.01
C LEU A 161 -0.04 -0.87 32.48
#